data_AF-A0A497G9J8-F1
#
_entry.id   AF-A0A497G9J8-F1
#
_cell.length_a   1.000
_cell.length_b   1.000
_cell.length_c   1.000
_cell.angle_alpha   90.00
_cell.angle_beta   90.00
_cell.angle_gamma   90.00
#
_symmetry.space_group_name_H-M   'P 1'
#
loop_
_entity.id
_entity.type
_entity.pdbx_description
1 polymer ?
#
loop_
_entity_poly.entity_id
_entity_poly.type
_entity_poly.pdbx_seq_one_letter_code
_entity_poly.pdbx_strand_id
1 'polypeptide(L)'
;MLTLSAIAVSGSLCALVKDITAIPRPPPELWRIEVSGYAFPSGHAMVSATFWSTLLLATQSCCLLILSVLIIASISYSRIALRVHYPQDVVGGVALGVLIAFLVYLTRNRFKSPRYVYATSAIGFTLGIIGGLVYGDPASYKLAGVSLALSSYTHIYEHQYILREASPVLRVASLITTFSTALAFSSLVDIAALPAFLTTAAYTLITLTVAYTPLLVASFKKSLARVMK
;
A
#
# COMPACT_ATOMS: atom_id res chain seq x y z
N MET A 1 8.42 -3.29 6.61
CA MET A 1 8.97 -1.93 6.37
C MET A 1 9.24 -1.74 4.90
N LEU A 2 10.31 -2.32 4.36
CA LEU A 2 10.75 -2.13 2.98
C LEU A 2 9.63 -2.31 1.92
N THR A 3 8.95 -3.46 1.94
CA THR A 3 7.88 -3.76 0.98
C THR A 3 6.70 -2.82 1.10
N LEU A 4 6.29 -2.46 2.32
CA LEU A 4 5.17 -1.55 2.55
C LEU A 4 5.48 -0.14 2.08
N SER A 5 6.68 0.38 2.40
CA SER A 5 7.13 1.67 1.88
C SER A 5 7.23 1.69 0.35
N ALA A 6 7.71 0.59 -0.26
CA ALA A 6 7.81 0.49 -1.70
C ALA A 6 6.43 0.54 -2.37
N ILE A 7 5.45 -0.16 -1.81
CA ILE A 7 4.07 -0.18 -2.35
C ILE A 7 3.39 1.18 -2.21
N ALA A 8 3.59 1.90 -1.11
CA ALA A 8 3.04 3.24 -0.95
C ALA A 8 3.60 4.23 -1.97
N VAL A 9 4.92 4.20 -2.20
CA VAL A 9 5.56 5.01 -3.25
C VAL A 9 5.06 4.58 -4.63
N SER A 10 5.00 3.28 -4.91
CA SER A 10 4.52 2.74 -6.19
C SER A 10 3.06 3.11 -6.46
N GLY A 11 2.18 3.02 -5.47
CA GLY A 11 0.78 3.38 -5.60
C GLY A 11 0.62 4.87 -5.90
N SER A 12 1.30 5.72 -5.12
CA SER A 12 1.26 7.19 -5.30
C SER A 12 1.78 7.61 -6.68
N LEU A 13 2.88 7.00 -7.13
CA LEU A 13 3.41 7.22 -8.47
C LEU A 13 2.44 6.70 -9.55
N CYS A 14 1.83 5.54 -9.35
CA CYS A 14 0.87 4.98 -10.29
C CYS A 14 -0.34 5.90 -10.50
N ALA A 15 -0.88 6.47 -9.42
CA ALA A 15 -2.00 7.41 -9.50
C ALA A 15 -1.58 8.67 -10.28
N LEU A 16 -0.45 9.27 -9.91
CA LEU A 16 0.05 10.46 -10.59
C LEU A 16 0.35 10.23 -12.08
N VAL A 17 1.00 9.12 -12.45
CA VAL A 17 1.30 8.83 -13.87
C VAL A 17 0.03 8.54 -14.67
N LYS A 18 -1.01 7.96 -14.05
CA LYS A 18 -2.31 7.80 -14.69
C LYS A 18 -2.88 9.15 -15.10
N ASP A 19 -2.85 10.11 -14.20
CA ASP A 19 -3.42 11.44 -14.45
C ASP A 19 -2.58 12.24 -15.44
N ILE A 20 -1.25 12.15 -15.38
CA ILE A 20 -0.35 12.79 -16.34
C ILE A 20 -0.58 12.27 -17.76
N THR A 21 -0.70 10.94 -17.92
CA THR A 21 -0.76 10.32 -19.25
C THR A 21 -2.17 10.33 -19.83
N ALA A 22 -3.20 10.27 -18.98
CA ALA A 22 -4.61 10.24 -19.36
C ALA A 22 -4.96 9.21 -20.45
N ILE A 23 -4.18 8.13 -20.57
CA ILE A 23 -4.34 7.15 -21.66
C ILE A 23 -5.66 6.39 -21.46
N PRO A 24 -6.56 6.38 -22.46
CA PRO A 24 -7.84 5.70 -22.35
C PRO A 24 -7.66 4.17 -22.29
N ARG A 25 -8.57 3.51 -21.58
CA ARG A 25 -8.65 2.05 -21.53
C ARG A 25 -9.21 1.48 -22.84
N PRO A 26 -9.09 0.15 -23.05
CA PRO A 26 -9.88 -0.52 -24.09
C PRO A 26 -11.38 -0.18 -23.96
N PRO A 27 -12.15 -0.28 -25.06
CA PRO A 27 -13.58 0.06 -25.06
C PRO A 27 -14.36 -0.64 -23.94
N PRO A 28 -15.19 0.07 -23.14
CA PRO A 28 -15.92 -0.50 -22.01
C PRO A 28 -16.84 -1.68 -22.34
N GLU A 29 -17.33 -1.75 -23.58
CA GLU A 29 -18.21 -2.82 -24.06
C GLU A 29 -17.49 -4.19 -24.10
N LEU A 30 -16.16 -4.17 -24.07
CA LEU A 30 -15.32 -5.37 -24.04
C LEU A 30 -14.97 -5.82 -22.63
N TRP A 31 -15.21 -4.99 -21.61
CA TRP A 31 -14.74 -5.26 -20.25
C TRP A 31 -15.49 -6.43 -19.62
N ARG A 32 -14.75 -7.27 -18.90
CA ARG A 32 -15.33 -8.36 -18.08
C ARG A 32 -15.60 -7.95 -16.63
N ILE A 33 -15.10 -6.78 -16.23
CA ILE A 33 -15.29 -6.17 -14.91
C ILE A 33 -15.37 -4.66 -15.06
N GLU A 34 -16.12 -4.01 -14.18
CA GLU A 34 -16.12 -2.55 -14.10
C GLU A 34 -14.82 -2.06 -13.46
N VAL A 35 -14.23 -1.03 -14.07
CA VAL A 35 -13.01 -0.38 -13.59
C VAL A 35 -13.11 1.13 -13.80
N SER A 36 -12.43 1.90 -12.95
CA SER A 36 -12.32 3.34 -13.09
C SER A 36 -10.88 3.78 -13.40
N GLY A 37 -10.74 5.05 -13.79
CA GLY A 37 -9.47 5.71 -14.06
C GLY A 37 -8.79 5.28 -15.36
N TYR A 38 -7.65 5.91 -15.64
CA TYR A 38 -6.89 5.72 -16.88
C TYR A 38 -6.21 4.35 -16.99
N ALA A 39 -5.78 3.99 -18.20
CA ALA A 39 -5.19 2.68 -18.49
C ALA A 39 -3.74 2.58 -18.03
N PHE A 40 -2.90 3.54 -18.43
CA PHE A 40 -1.46 3.47 -18.20
C PHE A 40 -1.04 4.15 -16.89
N PRO A 41 -0.09 3.58 -16.12
CA PRO A 41 0.33 2.17 -16.15
C PRO A 41 -0.74 1.28 -15.49
N SER A 42 -0.68 -0.04 -15.70
CA SER A 42 -1.57 -0.95 -14.97
C SER A 42 -1.20 -1.00 -13.49
N GLY A 43 -2.07 -0.49 -12.62
CA GLY A 43 -1.81 -0.45 -11.17
C GLY A 43 -1.68 -1.83 -10.53
N HIS A 44 -2.44 -2.83 -11.01
CA HIS A 44 -2.32 -4.22 -10.52
C HIS A 44 -0.96 -4.81 -10.90
N ALA A 45 -0.52 -4.61 -12.14
CA ALA A 45 0.79 -5.07 -12.60
C ALA A 45 1.92 -4.35 -11.85
N MET A 46 1.80 -3.03 -11.65
CA MET A 46 2.81 -2.22 -10.97
C MET A 46 2.95 -2.55 -9.49
N VAL A 47 1.83 -2.64 -8.75
CA VAL A 47 1.86 -2.96 -7.31
C VAL A 47 2.31 -4.41 -7.07
N SER A 48 1.87 -5.37 -7.89
CA SER A 48 2.33 -6.75 -7.77
C SER A 48 3.83 -6.89 -8.08
N ALA A 49 4.31 -6.27 -9.16
CA ALA A 49 5.73 -6.22 -9.49
C ALA A 49 6.56 -5.58 -8.37
N THR A 50 6.07 -4.48 -7.79
CA THR A 50 6.74 -3.82 -6.66
C THR A 50 6.82 -4.74 -5.44
N PHE A 51 5.70 -5.35 -5.03
CA PHE A 51 5.63 -6.23 -3.86
C PHE A 51 6.62 -7.39 -3.99
N TRP A 52 6.50 -8.16 -5.08
CA TRP A 52 7.26 -9.39 -5.27
C TRP A 52 8.74 -9.14 -5.52
N SER A 53 9.09 -8.10 -6.30
CA SER A 53 10.49 -7.72 -6.51
C SER A 53 11.14 -7.23 -5.22
N THR A 54 10.42 -6.44 -4.41
CA THR A 54 10.96 -5.97 -3.12
C THR A 54 11.15 -7.11 -2.14
N LEU A 55 10.22 -8.08 -2.11
CA LEU A 55 10.32 -9.28 -1.28
C LEU A 55 11.51 -10.15 -1.69
N LEU A 56 11.70 -10.35 -3.00
CA LEU A 56 12.85 -11.06 -3.55
C LEU A 56 14.17 -10.37 -3.17
N LEU A 57 14.28 -9.04 -3.34
CA LEU A 57 15.47 -8.28 -2.96
C LEU A 57 15.78 -8.35 -1.45
N ALA A 58 14.74 -8.43 -0.62
CA ALA A 58 14.89 -8.53 0.83
C ALA A 58 15.34 -9.92 1.32
N THR A 59 14.97 -10.97 0.59
CA THR A 59 15.17 -12.38 1.02
C THR A 59 16.24 -13.14 0.25
N GLN A 60 16.54 -12.70 -0.99
CA GLN A 60 17.48 -13.33 -1.91
C GLN A 60 17.21 -14.83 -2.15
N SER A 61 15.96 -15.27 -2.01
CA SER A 61 15.58 -16.68 -2.15
C SER A 61 15.32 -17.06 -3.61
N CYS A 62 16.04 -18.07 -4.11
CA CYS A 62 15.82 -18.62 -5.45
C CYS A 62 14.41 -19.19 -5.63
N CYS A 63 13.82 -19.78 -4.58
CA CYS A 63 12.43 -20.26 -4.63
C CYS A 63 11.45 -19.09 -4.81
N LEU A 64 11.70 -17.97 -4.13
CA LEU A 64 10.88 -16.77 -4.27
C LEU A 64 11.03 -16.10 -5.63
N LEU A 65 12.15 -16.27 -6.34
CA LEU A 65 12.30 -15.74 -7.70
C LEU A 65 11.24 -16.34 -8.64
N ILE A 66 11.17 -17.68 -8.70
CA ILE A 66 10.22 -18.37 -9.59
C ILE A 66 8.78 -18.00 -9.20
N LEU A 67 8.47 -18.03 -7.91
CA LEU A 67 7.14 -17.67 -7.41
C LEU A 67 6.76 -16.22 -7.74
N SER A 68 7.70 -15.30 -7.59
CA SER A 68 7.52 -13.88 -7.91
C SER A 68 7.18 -13.70 -9.39
N VAL A 69 7.97 -14.31 -10.28
CA VAL A 69 7.75 -14.22 -11.73
C VAL A 69 6.38 -14.79 -12.12
N LEU A 70 6.02 -15.96 -11.59
CA LEU A 70 4.73 -16.58 -11.87
C LEU A 70 3.57 -15.70 -11.41
N ILE A 71 3.61 -15.16 -10.20
CA ILE A 71 2.51 -14.34 -9.67
C ILE A 71 2.40 -13.00 -10.40
N ILE A 72 3.52 -12.34 -10.70
CA ILE A 72 3.51 -11.11 -11.50
C ILE A 72 2.92 -11.39 -12.88
N ALA A 73 3.32 -12.49 -13.53
CA ALA A 73 2.80 -12.88 -14.84
C ALA A 73 1.31 -13.22 -14.79
N SER A 74 0.84 -13.97 -13.80
CA SER A 74 -0.58 -14.31 -13.64
C SER A 74 -1.44 -13.06 -13.41
N ILE A 75 -1.03 -12.16 -12.53
CA ILE A 75 -1.74 -10.90 -12.27
C ILE A 75 -1.74 -10.03 -13.55
N SER A 76 -0.61 -9.90 -14.21
CA SER A 76 -0.45 -9.15 -15.46
C SER A 76 -1.36 -9.68 -16.57
N TYR A 77 -1.34 -11.00 -16.78
CA TYR A 77 -2.20 -11.67 -17.74
C TYR A 77 -3.68 -11.48 -17.43
N SER A 78 -4.08 -11.55 -16.15
CA SER A 78 -5.48 -11.33 -15.75
C SER A 78 -6.01 -9.98 -16.24
N ARG A 79 -5.19 -8.94 -16.27
CA ARG A 79 -5.59 -7.59 -16.71
C ARG A 79 -5.87 -7.50 -18.21
N ILE A 80 -5.12 -8.26 -19.00
CA ILE A 80 -5.33 -8.39 -20.45
C ILE A 80 -6.54 -9.30 -20.72
N ALA A 81 -6.65 -10.42 -20.01
CA ALA A 81 -7.75 -11.38 -20.14
C ALA A 81 -9.11 -10.79 -19.73
N LEU A 82 -9.12 -9.84 -18.79
CA LEU A 82 -10.30 -9.04 -18.40
C LEU A 82 -10.60 -7.88 -19.37
N ARG A 83 -9.72 -7.64 -20.35
CA ARG A 83 -9.85 -6.63 -21.42
C ARG A 83 -9.92 -5.19 -20.90
N VAL A 84 -9.28 -4.92 -19.77
CA VAL A 84 -9.28 -3.60 -19.11
C VAL A 84 -7.95 -2.85 -19.27
N HIS A 85 -6.95 -3.49 -19.88
CA HIS A 85 -5.63 -2.92 -20.19
C HIS A 85 -5.10 -3.45 -21.51
N TYR A 86 -4.34 -2.62 -22.22
CA TYR A 86 -3.50 -3.03 -23.32
C TYR A 86 -2.20 -3.68 -22.79
N PRO A 87 -1.53 -4.55 -23.57
CA PRO A 87 -0.27 -5.15 -23.16
C PRO A 87 0.80 -4.13 -22.73
N GLN A 88 0.86 -2.98 -23.41
CA GLN A 88 1.79 -1.90 -23.07
C GLN A 88 1.56 -1.30 -21.67
N ASP A 89 0.31 -1.22 -21.21
CA ASP A 89 -0.01 -0.73 -19.86
C ASP A 89 0.53 -1.66 -18.79
N VAL A 90 0.49 -2.96 -19.08
CA VAL A 90 0.96 -4.03 -18.20
C VAL A 90 2.48 -4.06 -18.17
N VAL A 91 3.13 -4.02 -19.34
CA VAL A 91 4.60 -3.96 -19.44
C VAL A 91 5.14 -2.71 -18.74
N GLY A 92 4.56 -1.54 -19.00
CA GLY A 92 4.93 -0.30 -18.32
C GLY A 92 4.70 -0.37 -16.82
N GLY A 93 3.60 -0.96 -16.37
CA GLY A 93 3.33 -1.21 -14.96
C GLY A 93 4.39 -2.09 -14.30
N VAL A 94 4.71 -3.24 -14.89
CA VAL A 94 5.74 -4.14 -14.37
C VAL A 94 7.11 -3.43 -14.31
N ALA A 95 7.50 -2.74 -15.39
CA ALA A 95 8.78 -2.04 -15.46
C ALA A 95 8.90 -0.96 -14.36
N LEU A 96 7.88 -0.12 -14.20
CA LEU A 96 7.85 0.89 -13.15
C LEU A 96 7.84 0.27 -11.75
N GLY A 97 7.12 -0.83 -11.55
CA GLY A 97 7.06 -1.51 -10.26
C GLY A 97 8.40 -2.12 -9.83
N VAL A 98 9.10 -2.79 -10.76
CA VAL A 98 10.46 -3.31 -10.54
C VAL A 98 11.44 -2.17 -10.26
N LEU A 99 11.35 -1.07 -11.02
CA LEU A 99 12.19 0.10 -10.82
C LEU A 99 12.00 0.70 -9.41
N ILE A 100 10.76 0.87 -8.95
CA ILE A 100 10.48 1.37 -7.60
C ILE A 100 10.99 0.43 -6.52
N ALA A 101 10.80 -0.88 -6.68
CA ALA A 101 11.35 -1.87 -5.76
C ALA A 101 12.88 -1.73 -5.61
N PHE A 102 13.58 -1.55 -6.73
CA PHE A 102 15.03 -1.37 -6.75
C PHE A 102 15.46 -0.05 -6.12
N LEU A 103 14.83 1.08 -6.47
CA LEU A 103 15.15 2.40 -5.91
C LEU A 103 14.94 2.45 -4.39
N VAL A 104 13.85 1.85 -3.90
CA VAL A 104 13.56 1.79 -2.47
C VAL A 104 14.55 0.88 -1.74
N TYR A 105 14.95 -0.23 -2.36
CA TYR A 105 16.01 -1.10 -1.84
C TYR A 105 17.37 -0.37 -1.73
N LEU A 106 17.76 0.38 -2.77
CA LEU A 106 18.96 1.20 -2.75
C LEU A 106 18.89 2.29 -1.67
N THR A 107 17.75 2.95 -1.55
CA THR A 107 17.50 3.97 -0.52
C THR A 107 17.66 3.37 0.88
N ARG A 108 17.16 2.15 1.11
CA ARG A 108 17.33 1.42 2.37
C ARG A 108 18.79 1.02 2.65
N ASN A 109 19.55 0.67 1.62
CA ASN A 109 20.98 0.37 1.78
C ASN A 109 21.80 1.63 2.05
N ARG A 110 21.40 2.78 1.48
CA ARG A 110 22.04 4.09 1.71
C ARG A 110 21.67 4.68 3.08
N PHE A 111 20.39 4.61 3.45
CA PHE A 111 19.82 5.14 4.68
C PHE A 111 19.25 3.99 5.50
N LYS A 112 19.92 3.60 6.59
CA LYS A 112 19.41 2.54 7.47
C LYS A 112 18.08 2.94 8.12
N SER A 113 17.32 1.95 8.60
CA SER A 113 16.10 2.19 9.39
C SER A 113 16.41 3.10 10.60
N PRO A 114 15.56 4.09 10.95
CA PRO A 114 14.27 4.42 10.33
C PRO A 114 14.33 5.39 9.14
N ARG A 115 15.51 5.94 8.81
CA ARG A 115 15.66 7.09 7.90
C ARG A 115 15.10 6.86 6.50
N TYR A 116 15.31 5.69 5.89
CA TYR A 116 14.72 5.43 4.58
C TYR A 116 13.20 5.37 4.60
N VAL A 117 12.59 4.92 5.71
CA VAL A 117 11.12 4.84 5.82
C VAL A 117 10.56 6.26 5.76
N TYR A 118 11.13 7.18 6.54
CA TYR A 118 10.75 8.60 6.47
C TYR A 118 10.95 9.19 5.08
N ALA A 119 12.07 8.91 4.42
CA ALA A 119 12.33 9.39 3.06
C ALA A 119 11.27 8.87 2.07
N THR A 120 10.99 7.57 2.09
CA THR A 120 9.98 6.96 1.20
C THR A 120 8.56 7.41 1.51
N SER A 121 8.21 7.60 2.79
CA SER A 121 6.94 8.17 3.22
C SER A 121 6.77 9.60 2.72
N ALA A 122 7.81 10.43 2.82
CA ALA A 122 7.80 11.78 2.30
C ALA A 122 7.61 11.79 0.77
N ILE A 123 8.35 10.94 0.04
CA ILE A 123 8.20 10.80 -1.41
C ILE A 123 6.77 10.40 -1.78
N GLY A 124 6.23 9.33 -1.17
CA GLY A 124 4.86 8.88 -1.44
C GLY A 124 3.82 9.95 -1.11
N PHE A 125 3.97 10.63 0.02
CA PHE A 125 3.10 11.74 0.42
C PHE A 125 3.15 12.88 -0.61
N THR A 126 4.34 13.33 -1.00
CA THR A 126 4.51 14.40 -1.99
C THR A 126 3.90 14.03 -3.33
N LEU A 127 4.13 12.82 -3.83
CA LEU A 127 3.54 12.35 -5.10
C LEU A 127 2.01 12.32 -5.03
N GLY A 128 1.44 11.80 -3.94
CA GLY A 128 -0.01 11.77 -3.74
C GLY A 128 -0.63 13.16 -3.59
N ILE A 129 0.04 14.09 -2.89
CA ILE A 129 -0.42 15.47 -2.78
C ILE A 129 -0.34 16.20 -4.12
N ILE A 130 0.73 16.01 -4.90
CA ILE A 130 0.82 16.58 -6.25
C ILE A 130 -0.32 16.05 -7.13
N GLY A 131 -0.54 14.73 -7.15
CA GLY A 131 -1.64 14.14 -7.92
C GLY A 131 -3.01 14.71 -7.51
N GLY A 132 -3.26 14.76 -6.21
CA GLY A 132 -4.51 15.31 -5.67
C GLY A 132 -4.71 16.79 -5.98
N LEU A 133 -3.68 17.63 -5.79
CA LEU A 133 -3.81 19.08 -5.98
C LEU A 133 -3.84 19.50 -7.46
N VAL A 134 -3.08 18.81 -8.31
CA VAL A 134 -2.97 19.16 -9.74
C VAL A 134 -4.13 18.56 -10.55
N TYR A 135 -4.54 17.32 -10.25
CA TYR A 135 -5.50 16.58 -11.06
C TYR A 135 -6.84 16.30 -10.36
N GLY A 136 -6.93 16.54 -9.05
CA GLY A 136 -8.16 16.31 -8.29
C GLY A 136 -8.48 14.83 -8.05
N ASP A 137 -7.55 13.91 -8.33
CA ASP A 137 -7.78 12.47 -8.21
C ASP A 137 -7.96 12.05 -6.73
N PRO A 138 -9.13 11.49 -6.35
CA PRO A 138 -9.35 10.99 -5.00
C PRO A 138 -8.35 9.91 -4.59
N ALA A 139 -7.90 9.05 -5.50
CA ALA A 139 -6.97 7.97 -5.15
C ALA A 139 -5.61 8.52 -4.71
N SER A 140 -5.14 9.61 -5.34
CA SER A 140 -3.92 10.32 -4.96
C SER A 140 -3.96 10.86 -3.52
N TYR A 141 -5.08 11.43 -3.07
CA TYR A 141 -5.25 11.86 -1.67
C TYR A 141 -5.27 10.68 -0.69
N LYS A 142 -5.91 9.56 -1.04
CA LYS A 142 -5.91 8.35 -0.22
C LYS A 142 -4.48 7.83 -0.02
N LEU A 143 -3.70 7.79 -1.10
CA LEU A 143 -2.32 7.30 -1.11
C LEU A 143 -1.35 8.25 -0.39
N ALA A 144 -1.59 9.56 -0.45
CA ALA A 144 -0.88 10.53 0.38
C ALA A 144 -1.06 10.21 1.88
N GLY A 145 -2.30 9.97 2.32
CA GLY A 145 -2.60 9.65 3.72
C GLY A 145 -1.95 8.35 4.19
N VAL A 146 -2.01 7.29 3.35
CA VAL A 146 -1.31 6.02 3.62
C VAL A 146 0.20 6.23 3.74
N SER A 147 0.79 7.00 2.82
CA SER A 147 2.24 7.26 2.82
C SER A 147 2.70 8.03 4.05
N LEU A 148 1.91 9.02 4.50
CA LEU A 148 2.15 9.78 5.73
C LEU A 148 2.10 8.88 6.96
N ALA A 149 1.09 8.02 7.07
CA ALA A 149 0.92 7.11 8.20
C ALA A 149 2.06 6.08 8.32
N LEU A 150 2.68 5.67 7.19
CA LEU A 150 3.83 4.76 7.23
C LEU A 150 5.06 5.34 7.95
N SER A 151 5.13 6.66 8.13
CA SER A 151 6.19 7.29 8.92
C SER A 151 6.15 6.85 10.39
N SER A 152 4.95 6.56 10.94
CA SER A 152 4.80 6.09 12.32
C SER A 152 5.10 4.59 12.49
N TYR A 153 5.24 3.85 11.39
CA TYR A 153 5.36 2.39 11.42
C TYR A 153 6.69 1.91 12.06
N THR A 154 7.68 2.80 12.18
CA THR A 154 8.92 2.55 12.92
C THR A 154 8.66 2.34 14.41
N HIS A 155 7.75 3.11 15.01
CA HIS A 155 7.31 2.91 16.38
C HIS A 155 6.60 1.56 16.54
N ILE A 156 5.79 1.15 15.57
CA ILE A 156 5.11 -0.16 15.58
C ILE A 156 6.13 -1.30 15.54
N TYR A 157 7.19 -1.14 14.74
CA TYR A 157 8.28 -2.11 14.68
C TYR A 157 8.95 -2.32 16.03
N GLU A 158 9.25 -1.24 16.74
CA GLU A 158 9.88 -1.29 18.06
C GLU A 158 8.98 -2.00 19.08
N HIS A 159 7.66 -1.86 18.95
CA HIS A 159 6.68 -2.45 19.86
C HIS A 159 6.13 -3.81 19.41
N GLN A 160 6.62 -4.38 18.31
CA GLN A 160 6.12 -5.65 17.77
C GLN A 160 6.27 -6.84 18.75
N TYR A 161 7.17 -6.73 19.73
CA TYR A 161 7.36 -7.75 20.77
C TYR A 161 6.08 -7.97 21.59
N ILE A 162 5.24 -6.95 21.75
CA ILE A 162 3.95 -7.05 22.44
C ILE A 162 3.06 -8.11 21.76
N LEU A 163 3.04 -8.14 20.42
CA LEU A 163 2.30 -9.15 19.65
C LEU A 163 2.95 -10.53 19.73
N ARG A 164 4.28 -10.58 19.74
CA ARG A 164 5.03 -11.84 19.86
C ARG A 164 4.85 -12.50 21.22
N GLU A 165 4.67 -11.73 22.27
CA GLU A 165 4.39 -12.24 23.62
C GLU A 165 2.90 -12.53 23.87
N ALA A 166 2.01 -12.00 23.02
CA ALA A 166 0.58 -12.24 23.15
C ALA A 166 0.20 -13.70 22.87
N SER A 167 -0.84 -14.18 23.57
CA SER A 167 -1.40 -15.51 23.34
C SER A 167 -1.97 -15.64 21.92
N PRO A 168 -2.06 -16.86 21.35
CA PRO A 168 -2.66 -17.07 20.03
C PRO A 168 -4.06 -16.46 19.90
N VAL A 169 -4.89 -16.59 20.94
CA VAL A 169 -6.23 -15.99 21.00
C VAL A 169 -6.18 -14.47 20.86
N LEU A 170 -5.26 -13.80 21.57
CA LEU A 170 -5.10 -12.34 21.47
C LEU A 170 -4.60 -11.91 20.09
N ARG A 171 -3.70 -12.69 19.46
CA ARG A 171 -3.26 -12.39 18.09
C ARG A 171 -4.42 -12.48 17.10
N VAL A 172 -5.24 -13.54 17.19
CA VAL A 172 -6.43 -13.70 16.34
C VAL A 172 -7.43 -12.57 16.60
N ALA A 173 -7.74 -12.27 17.86
CA ALA A 173 -8.62 -11.15 18.21
C ALA A 173 -8.10 -9.84 17.63
N SER A 174 -6.79 -9.58 17.75
CA SER A 174 -6.15 -8.39 17.22
C SER A 174 -6.28 -8.25 15.70
N LEU A 175 -6.21 -9.35 14.96
CA LEU A 175 -6.43 -9.39 13.51
C LEU A 175 -7.89 -9.13 13.15
N ILE A 176 -8.83 -9.76 13.86
CA ILE A 176 -10.27 -9.55 13.66
C ILE A 176 -10.61 -8.08 13.92
N THR A 177 -10.19 -7.53 15.06
CA THR A 177 -10.44 -6.12 15.38
C THR A 177 -9.84 -5.20 14.34
N THR A 178 -8.62 -5.47 13.86
CA THR A 178 -7.98 -4.67 12.80
C THR A 178 -8.76 -4.73 11.49
N PHE A 179 -9.27 -5.89 11.09
CA PHE A 179 -10.09 -6.05 9.90
C PHE A 179 -11.43 -5.32 10.04
N SER A 180 -12.11 -5.49 11.19
CA SER A 180 -13.38 -4.82 11.48
C SER A 180 -13.22 -3.29 11.54
N THR A 181 -12.15 -2.77 12.15
CA THR A 181 -11.89 -1.33 12.18
C THR A 181 -11.57 -0.79 10.79
N ALA A 182 -10.72 -1.47 10.01
CA ALA A 182 -10.43 -1.08 8.62
C ALA A 182 -11.72 -0.96 7.79
N LEU A 183 -12.60 -1.96 7.88
CA LEU A 183 -13.87 -1.99 7.14
C LEU A 183 -14.81 -0.88 7.59
N ALA A 184 -15.03 -0.72 8.90
CA ALA A 184 -15.92 0.31 9.44
C ALA A 184 -15.48 1.72 9.05
N PHE A 185 -14.18 1.99 9.12
CA PHE A 185 -13.62 3.29 8.75
C PHE A 185 -13.70 3.55 7.23
N SER A 186 -13.43 2.53 6.39
CA SER A 186 -13.57 2.68 4.94
C SER A 186 -15.00 3.06 4.57
N SER A 187 -15.99 2.34 5.12
CA SER A 187 -17.40 2.63 4.89
C SER A 187 -17.79 4.03 5.37
N LEU A 188 -17.26 4.48 6.52
CA LEU A 188 -17.54 5.82 7.05
C LEU A 188 -17.04 6.92 6.11
N VAL A 189 -15.84 6.77 5.54
CA VAL A 189 -15.28 7.77 4.61
C VAL A 189 -16.09 7.82 3.32
N ASP A 190 -16.52 6.67 2.80
CA ASP A 190 -17.34 6.61 1.59
C ASP A 190 -18.72 7.25 1.81
N ILE A 191 -19.34 7.04 2.99
CA ILE A 191 -20.63 7.67 3.36
C ILE A 191 -20.49 9.19 3.56
N ALA A 192 -19.41 9.64 4.20
CA ALA A 192 -19.24 11.04 4.58
C ALA A 192 -18.94 11.98 3.40
N ALA A 193 -18.66 11.45 2.20
CA ALA A 193 -18.34 12.22 0.99
C ALA A 193 -17.36 13.37 1.25
N LEU A 194 -16.31 13.08 2.02
CA LEU A 194 -15.39 14.10 2.52
C LEU A 194 -14.73 14.89 1.38
N PRO A 195 -14.56 16.22 1.53
CA PRO A 195 -13.72 17.01 0.65
C PRO A 195 -12.32 16.40 0.49
N ALA A 196 -11.73 16.57 -0.69
CA ALA A 196 -10.50 15.89 -1.09
C ALA A 196 -9.32 16.11 -0.13
N PHE A 197 -9.19 17.31 0.45
CA PHE A 197 -8.15 17.60 1.45
C PHE A 197 -8.37 16.86 2.78
N LEU A 198 -9.62 16.62 3.18
CA LEU A 198 -9.96 15.83 4.37
C LEU A 198 -9.79 14.33 4.12
N THR A 199 -9.86 13.86 2.87
CA THR A 199 -9.58 12.47 2.51
C THR A 199 -8.17 12.05 2.93
N THR A 200 -7.18 12.93 2.77
CA THR A 200 -5.79 12.63 3.19
C THR A 200 -5.70 12.41 4.71
N ALA A 201 -6.29 13.31 5.49
CA ALA A 201 -6.32 13.20 6.94
C ALA A 201 -7.06 11.93 7.39
N ALA A 202 -8.22 11.66 6.78
CA ALA A 202 -9.00 10.46 7.06
C ALA A 202 -8.18 9.19 6.78
N TYR A 203 -7.60 9.03 5.58
CA TYR A 203 -6.82 7.84 5.24
C TYR A 203 -5.52 7.71 6.05
N THR A 204 -4.96 8.81 6.54
CA THR A 204 -3.87 8.78 7.53
C THR A 204 -4.37 8.12 8.82
N LEU A 205 -5.46 8.61 9.40
CA LEU A 205 -6.05 8.07 10.64
C LEU A 205 -6.50 6.62 10.50
N ILE A 206 -7.07 6.24 9.36
CA ILE A 206 -7.45 4.86 9.06
C ILE A 206 -6.21 3.98 9.08
N THR A 207 -5.16 4.37 8.35
CA THR A 207 -3.93 3.58 8.26
C THR A 207 -3.26 3.46 9.63
N LEU A 208 -3.23 4.53 10.42
CA LEU A 208 -2.74 4.50 11.80
C LEU A 208 -3.57 3.55 12.65
N THR A 209 -4.90 3.66 12.60
CA THR A 209 -5.80 2.78 13.37
C THR A 209 -5.54 1.32 13.03
N VAL A 210 -5.50 0.98 11.74
CA VAL A 210 -5.20 -0.38 11.27
C VAL A 210 -3.82 -0.84 11.75
N ALA A 211 -2.81 0.03 11.71
CA ALA A 211 -1.45 -0.33 12.07
C ALA A 211 -1.24 -0.48 13.60
N TYR A 212 -1.94 0.31 14.42
CA TYR A 212 -1.81 0.30 15.89
C TYR A 212 -2.83 -0.58 16.62
N THR A 213 -3.98 -0.90 16.02
CA THR A 213 -5.02 -1.75 16.63
C THR A 213 -4.44 -3.06 17.19
N PRO A 214 -3.55 -3.78 16.48
CA PRO A 214 -3.01 -5.02 17.02
C PRO A 214 -2.25 -4.82 18.34
N LEU A 215 -1.46 -3.75 18.42
CA LEU A 215 -0.67 -3.43 19.61
C LEU A 215 -1.56 -3.05 20.79
N LEU A 216 -2.61 -2.26 20.54
CA LEU A 216 -3.55 -1.83 21.55
C LEU A 216 -4.29 -3.02 22.17
N VAL A 217 -4.85 -3.90 21.34
CA VAL A 217 -5.56 -5.12 21.79
C VAL A 217 -4.62 -6.03 22.60
N ALA A 218 -3.40 -6.25 22.11
CA ALA A 218 -2.43 -7.11 22.80
C ALA A 218 -1.91 -6.50 24.11
N SER A 219 -1.84 -5.17 24.22
CA SER A 219 -1.39 -4.47 25.43
C SER A 219 -2.40 -4.53 26.59
N PHE A 220 -3.69 -4.71 26.28
CA PHE A 220 -4.79 -4.63 27.24
C PHE A 220 -4.66 -5.64 28.40
N LYS A 221 -4.20 -6.87 28.11
CA LYS A 221 -4.00 -7.92 29.13
C LYS A 221 -2.91 -7.57 30.15
N LYS A 222 -1.82 -6.90 29.72
CA LYS A 222 -0.74 -6.46 30.63
C LYS A 222 -1.20 -5.34 31.57
N SER A 223 -2.12 -4.49 31.13
CA SER A 223 -2.67 -3.41 31.96
C SER A 223 -3.68 -3.96 32.97
N LEU A 224 -4.58 -4.85 32.56
CA LEU A 224 -5.58 -5.47 33.44
C LEU A 224 -4.92 -6.26 34.59
N ALA A 225 -3.86 -7.03 34.28
CA ALA A 225 -3.11 -7.80 35.29
C ALA A 225 -2.32 -6.93 36.29
N ARG A 226 -2.11 -5.64 35.97
CA ARG A 226 -1.42 -4.68 36.83
C ARG A 226 -2.39 -3.93 37.77
N VAL A 227 -3.65 -3.78 37.34
CA VAL A 227 -4.72 -3.15 38.12
C VAL A 227 -5.37 -4.13 39.10
N MET A 228 -5.31 -5.44 38.81
CA MET A 228 -5.86 -6.50 39.67
C MET A 228 -4.89 -7.03 40.74
N LYS A 229 -3.73 -6.39 40.92
CA LYS A 229 -2.76 -6.66 42.00
C LYS A 229 -2.73 -5.48 42.96
#